data_AF-A0A9E4A5A6-F1
#
_entry.id   AF-A0A9E4A5A6-F1
#
_cell.length_a   1.000
_cell.length_b   1.000
_cell.length_c   1.000
_cell.angle_alpha   90.00
_cell.angle_beta   90.00
_cell.angle_gamma   90.00
#
_symmetry.space_group_name_H-M   'P 1'
#
loop_
_entity.id
_entity.type
_entity.pdbx_description
1 polymer ?
#
loop_
_entity_poly.entity_id
_entity_poly.type
_entity_poly.pdbx_seq_one_letter_code
_entity_poly.pdbx_strand_id
1 'polypeptide(L)'
;MPSFDELDFKLRIFMKLYRYRRYDTTPHTPLQHPLTECRVALVTTAGLHTASQEPFDNHFMAGDYSYREIPNTVDVQALKSAHSSTVYDQTASFADR
;
A
#
# COMPACT_ATOMS: atom_id res chain seq x y z
N MET A 1 12.20 3.46 -9.66
CA MET A 1 11.70 2.07 -9.55
C MET A 1 12.69 1.19 -10.27
N PRO A 2 13.29 0.17 -9.61
CA PRO A 2 14.27 -0.68 -10.26
C PRO A 2 13.65 -1.50 -11.40
N SER A 3 14.43 -1.77 -12.43
CA SER A 3 14.03 -2.71 -13.49
C SER A 3 14.04 -4.15 -12.97
N PHE A 4 13.36 -5.08 -13.66
CA PHE A 4 13.29 -6.48 -13.20
C PHE A 4 14.67 -7.14 -13.05
N ASP A 5 15.63 -6.76 -13.88
CA ASP A 5 16.98 -7.32 -13.85
C ASP A 5 17.86 -6.74 -12.73
N GLU A 6 17.47 -5.61 -12.16
CA GLU A 6 18.10 -5.00 -10.98
C GLU A 6 17.61 -5.62 -9.66
N LEU A 7 16.58 -6.46 -9.69
CA LEU A 7 16.05 -7.12 -8.49
C LEU A 7 16.95 -8.28 -8.04
N ASP A 8 16.99 -8.54 -6.73
CA ASP A 8 17.66 -9.73 -6.19
C ASP A 8 17.12 -11.02 -6.82
N PHE A 9 18.00 -12.01 -7.00
CA PHE A 9 17.67 -13.27 -7.66
C PHE A 9 16.47 -13.98 -7.02
N LYS A 10 16.37 -13.96 -5.68
CA LYS A 10 15.24 -14.59 -4.97
C LYS A 10 13.93 -13.91 -5.30
N LEU A 11 13.93 -12.57 -5.34
CA LEU A 11 12.74 -11.78 -5.67
C LEU A 11 12.31 -12.01 -7.14
N ARG A 12 13.27 -12.09 -8.06
CA ARG A 12 13.01 -12.41 -9.48
C ARG A 12 12.36 -13.77 -9.65
N ILE A 13 12.87 -14.80 -8.95
CA ILE A 13 12.27 -16.14 -8.95
C ILE A 13 10.86 -16.10 -8.34
N PHE A 14 10.72 -15.47 -7.17
CA PHE A 14 9.43 -15.33 -6.51
C PHE A 14 8.39 -14.70 -7.45
N MET A 15 8.71 -13.56 -8.07
CA MET A 15 7.81 -12.89 -9.00
C MET A 15 7.45 -13.77 -10.21
N LYS A 16 8.40 -14.51 -10.78
CA LYS A 16 8.11 -15.44 -11.90
C LYS A 16 7.20 -16.60 -11.51
N LEU A 17 7.31 -17.08 -10.28
CA LEU A 17 6.55 -18.22 -9.77
C LEU A 17 5.25 -17.79 -9.08
N TYR A 18 5.12 -16.51 -8.73
CA TYR A 18 3.94 -15.99 -8.07
C TYR A 18 2.73 -16.13 -8.98
N ARG A 19 1.67 -16.77 -8.47
CA ARG A 19 0.41 -16.96 -9.19
C ARG A 19 -0.38 -15.66 -9.14
N TYR A 20 -0.01 -14.71 -10.01
CA TYR A 20 -0.78 -13.49 -10.18
C TYR A 20 -2.23 -13.84 -10.52
N ARG A 21 -3.17 -13.25 -9.76
CA ARG A 21 -4.59 -13.37 -10.09
C ARG A 21 -4.82 -12.72 -11.45
N ARG A 22 -5.40 -13.47 -12.37
CA ARG A 22 -5.89 -12.96 -13.65
C ARG A 22 -7.39 -12.84 -13.54
N TYR A 23 -7.90 -11.68 -13.91
CA TYR A 23 -9.32 -11.41 -13.95
C TYR A 23 -9.68 -11.19 -15.43
N ASP A 24 -10.71 -11.88 -15.90
CA ASP A 24 -11.20 -11.71 -17.28
C ASP A 24 -11.84 -10.32 -17.48
N THR A 25 -12.37 -9.75 -16.40
CA THR A 25 -12.91 -8.39 -16.34
C THR A 25 -12.39 -7.67 -15.10
N THR A 26 -12.23 -6.35 -15.21
CA THR A 26 -11.90 -5.53 -14.04
C THR A 26 -13.07 -5.54 -13.05
N PRO A 27 -12.87 -5.92 -11.78
CA PRO A 27 -13.91 -5.79 -10.77
C PRO A 27 -14.24 -4.31 -10.60
N HIS A 28 -15.38 -3.88 -11.15
CA HIS A 28 -15.81 -2.51 -11.16
C HIS A 28 -17.26 -2.45 -10.73
N THR A 29 -17.53 -1.75 -9.63
CA THR A 29 -18.88 -1.44 -9.17
C THR A 29 -19.22 -0.03 -9.66
N PRO A 30 -20.16 0.14 -10.60
CA PRO A 30 -20.55 1.46 -11.08
C PRO A 30 -21.09 2.35 -9.96
N LEU A 31 -20.76 3.63 -10.02
CA LEU A 31 -21.33 4.63 -9.10
C LEU A 31 -22.82 4.82 -9.41
N GLN A 32 -23.67 4.66 -8.40
CA GLN A 32 -25.13 4.74 -8.56
C GLN A 32 -25.70 6.14 -8.24
N HIS A 33 -24.90 7.03 -7.65
CA HIS A 33 -25.32 8.34 -7.17
C HIS A 33 -24.48 9.45 -7.80
N PRO A 34 -25.01 10.68 -7.96
CA PRO A 34 -24.21 11.83 -8.34
C PRO A 34 -23.02 12.04 -7.39
N LEU A 35 -21.85 12.41 -7.92
CA LEU A 35 -20.65 12.64 -7.11
C LEU A 35 -20.86 13.69 -6.02
N THR A 36 -21.71 14.69 -6.27
CA THR A 36 -22.07 15.76 -5.32
C THR A 36 -22.82 15.25 -4.09
N GLU A 37 -23.41 14.05 -4.17
CA GLU A 37 -24.13 13.40 -3.08
C GLU A 37 -23.27 12.33 -2.37
N CYS A 38 -22.05 12.08 -2.86
CA CYS A 38 -21.18 11.03 -2.35
C CYS A 38 -20.30 11.54 -1.21
N ARG A 39 -20.13 10.71 -0.17
CA ARG A 39 -19.01 10.84 0.78
C ARG A 39 -17.85 9.99 0.29
N VAL A 40 -16.70 10.60 0.06
CA VAL A 40 -15.51 9.93 -0.49
C VAL A 40 -14.45 9.69 0.59
N ALA A 41 -13.62 8.67 0.36
CA ALA A 41 -12.40 8.41 1.10
C ALA A 41 -11.25 8.20 0.12
N LEU A 42 -10.06 8.66 0.50
CA LEU A 42 -8.82 8.36 -0.23
C LEU A 42 -8.15 7.16 0.43
N VAL A 43 -7.85 6.14 -0.37
CA VAL A 43 -7.15 4.94 0.08
C VAL A 43 -5.79 4.88 -0.60
N THR A 44 -4.74 4.58 0.16
CA THR A 44 -3.37 4.43 -0.33
C THR A 44 -2.76 3.14 0.17
N THR A 45 -1.85 2.56 -0.60
CA THR A 45 -1.07 1.37 -0.22
C THR A 45 0.26 1.74 0.45
N ALA A 46 0.45 3.00 0.89
CA ALA A 46 1.70 3.47 1.48
C ALA A 46 2.06 2.82 2.83
N GLY A 47 1.15 2.03 3.44
CA GLY A 47 1.40 1.36 4.71
C GLY A 47 1.56 2.32 5.89
N LEU A 48 0.87 3.47 5.86
CA LEU A 48 0.94 4.48 6.90
C LEU A 48 -0.01 4.18 8.06
N HIS A 49 0.45 4.44 9.29
CA HIS A 49 -0.36 4.31 10.50
C HIS A 49 0.07 5.33 11.57
N THR A 50 -0.82 5.64 12.49
CA THR A 50 -0.51 6.45 13.68
C THR A 50 0.27 5.63 14.71
N ALA A 51 0.95 6.30 15.64
CA ALA A 51 1.72 5.63 16.68
C ALA A 51 0.88 4.75 17.63
N SER A 52 -0.42 5.04 17.77
CA SER A 52 -1.38 4.28 18.58
C SER A 52 -2.06 3.14 17.84
N GLN A 53 -1.88 3.04 16.52
CA GLN A 53 -2.43 1.97 15.71
C GLN A 53 -1.43 0.83 15.59
N GLU A 54 -1.95 -0.40 15.56
CA GLU A 54 -1.16 -1.59 15.24
C GLU A 54 -0.53 -1.46 13.85
N PRO A 55 0.79 -1.71 13.70
CA PRO A 55 1.44 -1.79 12.39
C PRO A 55 0.78 -2.82 11.48
N PHE A 56 1.04 -2.73 10.17
CA PHE A 56 0.60 -3.73 9.20
C PHE A 56 1.41 -5.03 9.36
N ASP A 57 0.75 -6.18 9.23
CA ASP A 57 1.41 -7.49 9.29
C ASP A 57 2.15 -7.81 7.98
N ASN A 58 3.48 -7.81 8.06
CA ASN A 58 4.35 -8.09 6.94
C ASN A 58 4.78 -9.57 6.84
N HIS A 59 4.32 -10.44 7.74
CA HIS A 59 4.62 -11.87 7.73
C HIS A 59 3.66 -12.68 6.84
N PHE A 60 2.49 -12.12 6.51
CA PHE A 60 1.54 -12.78 5.64
C PHE A 60 1.95 -12.64 4.17
N MET A 61 2.19 -13.76 3.49
CA MET A 61 2.68 -13.79 2.10
C MET A 61 1.76 -13.10 1.08
N ALA A 62 0.45 -12.98 1.38
CA ALA A 62 -0.49 -12.25 0.53
C ALA A 62 -0.64 -10.76 0.93
N GLY A 63 0.08 -10.33 1.98
CA GLY A 63 0.03 -8.99 2.55
C GLY A 63 -1.17 -8.76 3.48
N ASP A 64 -0.99 -7.88 4.47
CA ASP A 64 -2.09 -7.40 5.31
C ASP A 64 -3.14 -6.66 4.45
N TYR A 65 -4.38 -7.15 4.47
CA TYR A 65 -5.53 -6.60 3.73
C TYR A 65 -6.43 -5.70 4.59
N SER A 66 -6.06 -5.47 5.85
CA SER A 66 -6.72 -4.49 6.71
C SER A 66 -6.37 -3.06 6.30
N TYR A 67 -7.03 -2.07 6.90
CA TYR A 67 -6.75 -0.66 6.68
C TYR A 67 -6.60 0.07 8.01
N ARG A 68 -6.03 1.28 7.97
CA ARG A 68 -5.94 2.20 9.09
C ARG A 68 -6.55 3.53 8.67
N GLU A 69 -7.55 3.99 9.42
CA GLU A 69 -8.09 5.33 9.22
C GLU A 69 -7.12 6.35 9.82
N ILE A 70 -6.85 7.41 9.07
CA ILE A 70 -5.96 8.49 9.50
C ILE A 70 -6.80 9.74 9.70
N PRO A 71 -6.91 10.28 10.93
CA PRO A 71 -7.60 11.55 11.16
C PRO A 71 -6.96 12.68 10.37
N ASN A 72 -7.78 13.58 9.81
CA ASN A 72 -7.28 14.76 9.09
C ASN A 72 -6.59 15.80 10.01
N THR A 73 -6.64 15.59 11.32
CA THR A 73 -5.98 16.40 12.36
C THR A 73 -4.65 15.81 12.83
N VAL A 74 -4.22 14.68 12.26
CA VAL A 74 -2.94 14.06 12.64
C VAL A 74 -1.78 14.97 12.25
N ASP A 75 -0.77 15.05 13.11
CA ASP A 75 0.54 15.54 12.70
C ASP A 75 1.14 14.53 11.72
N VAL A 76 1.31 14.95 10.45
CA VAL A 76 1.84 14.11 9.38
C VAL A 76 3.23 13.58 9.74
N GLN A 77 4.02 14.35 10.49
CA GLN A 77 5.37 13.94 10.91
C GLN A 77 5.37 12.82 11.95
N ALA A 78 4.26 12.67 12.68
CA ALA A 78 4.07 11.60 13.65
C ALA A 78 3.63 10.26 13.01
N LEU A 79 3.31 10.25 11.72
CA LEU A 79 2.94 9.02 11.01
C LEU A 79 4.14 8.06 10.91
N LYS A 80 3.86 6.77 11.04
CA LYS A 80 4.82 5.69 10.86
C LYS A 80 4.52 4.93 9.57
N SER A 81 5.57 4.42 8.93
CA SER A 81 5.45 3.58 7.74
C SER A 81 5.80 2.14 8.09
N ALA A 82 4.93 1.22 7.70
CA ALA A 82 5.13 -0.23 7.80
C ALA A 82 5.15 -0.90 6.42
N HIS A 83 5.40 -0.15 5.34
CA HIS A 83 5.44 -0.68 3.98
C HIS A 83 6.55 -1.74 3.83
N SER A 84 6.19 -2.95 3.38
CA SER A 84 7.08 -4.12 3.37
C SER A 84 8.08 -4.18 2.23
N SER A 85 7.88 -3.41 1.17
CA SER A 85 8.74 -3.48 -0.02
C SER A 85 10.14 -2.97 0.29
N THR A 86 11.13 -3.85 0.14
CA THR A 86 12.56 -3.52 0.25
C THR A 86 13.13 -2.86 -1.00
N VAL A 87 12.38 -2.84 -2.10
CA VAL A 87 12.79 -2.26 -3.40
C VAL A 87 12.13 -0.91 -3.68
N TYR A 88 11.24 -0.47 -2.80
CA TYR A 88 10.70 0.88 -2.82
C TYR A 88 11.70 1.84 -2.18
N ASP A 89 12.07 2.90 -2.89
CA ASP A 89 12.96 3.93 -2.37
C ASP A 89 12.19 4.83 -1.40
N GLN A 90 12.55 4.75 -0.13
CA GLN A 90 11.93 5.50 0.96
C GLN A 90 12.72 6.76 1.34
N THR A 91 13.85 7.05 0.68
CA THR A 91 14.75 8.16 1.05
C THR A 91 14.02 9.50 1.08
N ALA A 92 13.19 9.78 0.07
CA ALA A 92 12.40 11.00 0.01
C ALA A 92 11.38 11.09 1.17
N SER A 93 10.68 10.00 1.49
CA SER A 93 9.72 9.96 2.61
C SER A 93 10.40 10.20 3.96
N PHE A 94 11.63 9.74 4.14
CA PHE A 94 12.39 9.99 5.37
C PHE A 94 13.02 11.39 5.41
N ALA A 95 13.33 11.98 4.25
CA ALA A 95 13.90 13.33 4.16
C ALA A 95 12.87 14.45 4.39
N ASP A 96 11.58 14.16 4.15
CA ASP A 96 10.46 15.07 4.44
C ASP A 96 10.10 15.14 5.95
N ARG A 97 10.88 14.43 6.78
CA ARG A 97 10.63 14.25 8.22
C ARG A 97 11.40 15.20 9.11
#